data_AF-A0A2U1JWX3-F1
#
_entry.id   AF-A0A2U1JWX3-F1
#
_cell.length_a   1.000
_cell.length_b   1.000
_cell.length_c   1.000
_cell.angle_alpha   90.00
_cell.angle_beta   90.00
_cell.angle_gamma   90.00
#
_symmetry.space_group_name_H-M   'P 1'
#
loop_
_entity.id
_entity.type
_entity.pdbx_description
1 polymer ?
#
loop_
_entity_poly.entity_id
_entity_poly.type
_entity_poly.pdbx_seq_one_letter_code
_entity_poly.pdbx_strand_id
1 'polypeptide(L)'
;MAQNSLNLANPKGQEVIILSTTDGTKNAATILKTYLDQAFEYPFLIQIENKKNNGNAKIILKIEENTFVIKSDEKNIELIGSDEKTVRYAVYTLLETFGFRKYTAKDNFIPNLKQVAFPKNSNQTYKPFFEYRA
;
A
#
# COMPACT_ATOMS: atom_id res chain seq x y z
N MET A 1 16.93 3.74 21.40
CA MET A 1 15.71 4.20 20.69
C MET A 1 15.27 3.05 19.80
N ALA A 2 14.17 2.37 20.14
CA ALA A 2 13.79 1.12 19.48
C ALA A 2 13.33 1.38 18.03
N GLN A 3 13.83 0.58 17.08
CA GLN A 3 13.39 0.56 15.68
C GLN A 3 11.90 0.20 15.61
N ASN A 4 11.02 1.20 15.66
CA ASN A 4 9.58 1.00 15.59
C ASN A 4 9.08 1.04 14.13
N SER A 5 9.77 0.33 13.24
CA SER A 5 9.45 0.25 11.81
C SER A 5 9.20 -1.19 11.35
N LEU A 6 8.20 -1.33 10.48
CA LEU A 6 7.84 -2.50 9.71
C LEU A 6 8.68 -2.45 8.44
N ASN A 7 9.62 -3.37 8.33
CA ASN A 7 10.47 -3.46 7.14
C ASN A 7 9.84 -4.49 6.20
N LEU A 8 9.39 -4.02 5.03
CA LEU A 8 8.94 -4.88 3.95
C LEU A 8 10.09 -5.05 2.97
N ALA A 9 10.59 -6.27 2.88
CA ALA A 9 11.46 -6.71 1.81
C ALA A 9 10.70 -7.75 0.98
N ASN A 10 10.94 -7.79 -0.33
CA ASN A 10 10.36 -8.80 -1.22
C ASN A 10 11.46 -9.75 -1.75
N PRO A 11 12.17 -10.51 -0.89
CA PRO A 11 13.17 -11.46 -1.36
C PRO A 11 12.50 -12.69 -1.97
N LYS A 12 13.20 -13.36 -2.88
CA LYS A 12 12.78 -14.64 -3.48
C LYS A 12 12.36 -15.64 -2.40
N GLY A 13 11.07 -16.04 -2.40
CA GLY A 13 10.52 -17.04 -1.48
C GLY A 13 9.84 -16.51 -0.21
N GLN A 14 9.88 -15.19 0.06
CA GLN A 14 9.07 -14.54 1.11
C GLN A 14 8.29 -13.36 0.50
N GLU A 15 7.46 -13.69 -0.48
CA GLU A 15 6.77 -12.66 -1.25
C GLU A 15 5.73 -11.93 -0.40
N VAL A 16 5.79 -10.60 -0.45
CA VAL A 16 4.78 -9.73 0.15
C VAL A 16 3.52 -9.79 -0.69
N ILE A 17 2.39 -9.98 -0.03
CA ILE A 17 1.11 -10.20 -0.70
C ILE A 17 0.28 -8.91 -0.64
N ILE A 18 -0.21 -8.48 -1.79
CA ILE A 18 -1.22 -7.43 -1.90
C ILE A 18 -2.59 -8.11 -1.86
N LEU A 19 -3.34 -7.91 -0.79
CA LEU A 19 -4.67 -8.50 -0.61
C LEU A 19 -5.76 -7.49 -0.99
N SER A 20 -6.54 -7.85 -2.01
CA SER A 20 -7.74 -7.11 -2.44
C SER A 20 -8.96 -7.76 -1.80
N THR A 21 -9.71 -7.04 -0.97
CA THR A 21 -10.90 -7.62 -0.30
C THR A 21 -12.16 -7.61 -1.14
N THR A 22 -12.24 -6.75 -2.16
CA THR A 22 -13.42 -6.58 -3.02
C THR A 22 -13.01 -6.28 -4.47
N ASP A 23 -13.93 -6.42 -5.42
CA ASP A 23 -13.66 -6.03 -6.82
C ASP A 23 -13.30 -4.55 -6.96
N GLY A 24 -13.91 -3.67 -6.16
CA GLY A 24 -13.61 -2.24 -6.13
C GLY A 24 -12.19 -1.90 -5.66
N THR A 25 -11.46 -2.85 -5.06
CA THR A 25 -10.06 -2.67 -4.64
C THR A 25 -9.05 -3.23 -5.62
N LYS A 26 -9.49 -3.98 -6.64
CA LYS A 26 -8.63 -4.70 -7.58
C LYS A 26 -7.80 -3.77 -8.46
N ASN A 27 -8.40 -2.67 -8.92
CA ASN A 27 -7.70 -1.66 -9.71
C ASN A 27 -6.59 -1.00 -8.89
N ALA A 28 -6.89 -0.63 -7.64
CA ALA A 28 -5.91 -0.05 -6.73
C ALA A 28 -4.77 -1.03 -6.38
N ALA A 29 -5.10 -2.31 -6.16
CA ALA A 29 -4.10 -3.37 -5.94
C ALA A 29 -3.18 -3.55 -7.16
N THR A 30 -3.74 -3.49 -8.37
CA THR A 30 -2.98 -3.59 -9.63
C THR A 30 -2.02 -2.42 -9.79
N ILE A 31 -2.48 -1.19 -9.52
CA ILE A 31 -1.62 0.01 -9.53
C ILE A 31 -0.46 -0.16 -8.55
N LEU A 32 -0.76 -0.54 -7.30
CA LEU A 32 0.25 -0.76 -6.27
C LEU A 32 1.29 -1.80 -6.73
N LYS A 33 0.84 -2.94 -7.26
CA LYS A 33 1.71 -3.98 -7.81
C LYS A 33 2.62 -3.44 -8.91
N THR A 34 2.08 -2.70 -9.88
CA THR A 34 2.88 -2.16 -10.99
C THR A 34 4.04 -1.30 -10.49
N TYR A 35 3.79 -0.39 -9.55
CA TYR A 35 4.86 0.45 -8.99
C TYR A 35 5.86 -0.34 -8.17
N LEU A 36 5.40 -1.27 -7.33
CA LEU A 36 6.29 -2.09 -6.51
C LEU A 36 7.15 -3.04 -7.35
N ASP A 37 6.59 -3.66 -8.39
CA ASP A 37 7.32 -4.52 -9.34
C ASP A 37 8.40 -3.75 -10.11
N GLN A 38 8.19 -2.46 -10.37
CA GLN A 38 9.20 -1.61 -11.02
C GLN A 38 10.32 -1.19 -10.06
N ALA A 39 10.04 -1.15 -8.75
CA ALA A 39 10.99 -0.70 -7.74
C ALA A 39 11.81 -1.84 -7.12
N PHE A 40 11.26 -3.05 -7.04
CA PHE A 40 11.91 -4.21 -6.44
C PHE A 40 12.38 -5.21 -7.51
N GLU A 41 13.35 -6.04 -7.15
CA GLU A 41 13.90 -7.07 -8.04
C GLU A 41 12.91 -8.22 -8.30
N TYR A 42 12.08 -8.55 -7.31
CA TYR A 42 11.11 -9.63 -7.39
C TYR A 42 9.68 -9.09 -7.44
N PRO A 43 8.79 -9.73 -8.22
CA PRO A 43 7.40 -9.29 -8.35
C PRO A 43 6.61 -9.55 -7.07
N PHE A 44 5.61 -8.70 -6.83
CA PHE A 44 4.63 -8.87 -5.76
C PHE A 44 3.46 -9.70 -6.26
N LEU A 45 2.79 -10.42 -5.36
CA LEU A 45 1.60 -11.19 -5.69
C LEU A 45 0.33 -10.48 -5.24
N ILE A 46 -0.68 -10.43 -6.11
CA ILE A 46 -2.03 -10.02 -5.73
C ILE A 46 -2.83 -11.28 -5.37
N GLN A 47 -3.49 -11.25 -4.22
CA GLN A 47 -4.48 -12.24 -3.81
C GLN A 47 -5.83 -11.55 -3.62
N ILE A 48 -6.86 -12.19 -4.17
CA ILE A 48 -8.25 -11.80 -3.98
C ILE A 48 -8.79 -12.79 -2.93
N GLU A 49 -9.34 -12.27 -1.84
CA GLU A 49 -9.83 -13.00 -0.66
C GLU A 49 -8.78 -13.58 0.32
N ASN A 50 -9.23 -13.82 1.55
CA ASN A 50 -8.45 -14.31 2.69
C ASN A 50 -8.00 -15.77 2.53
N LYS A 51 -7.12 -16.05 1.57
CA LYS A 51 -6.26 -17.23 1.68
C LYS A 51 -5.29 -16.99 2.84
N LYS A 52 -5.37 -17.84 3.86
CA LYS A 52 -4.46 -17.83 5.03
C LYS A 52 -3.04 -18.21 4.59
N ASN A 53 -2.32 -17.27 3.97
CA ASN A 53 -0.87 -17.31 3.98
C ASN A 53 -0.41 -16.85 5.36
N ASN A 54 -0.16 -17.83 6.23
CA ASN A 54 0.27 -17.66 7.61
C ASN A 54 1.78 -17.48 7.64
N GLY A 55 2.27 -16.24 7.47
CA GLY A 55 3.68 -15.94 7.71
C GLY A 55 4.18 -14.66 7.07
N ASN A 56 3.76 -14.38 5.83
CA ASN A 56 4.28 -13.26 5.07
C ASN A 56 3.56 -11.95 5.42
N ALA A 57 4.31 -10.85 5.36
CA ALA A 57 3.75 -9.51 5.48
C ALA A 57 2.77 -9.22 4.33
N LYS A 58 1.71 -8.48 4.63
CA LYS A 58 0.64 -8.18 3.65
C LYS A 58 0.35 -6.70 3.57
N ILE A 59 0.00 -6.25 2.37
CA ILE A 59 -0.62 -4.95 2.14
C ILE A 59 -2.09 -5.22 1.80
N ILE A 60 -2.99 -4.81 2.69
CA ILE A 60 -4.42 -5.15 2.63
C ILE A 60 -5.20 -3.91 2.19
N LEU A 61 -5.97 -4.01 1.11
CA LEU A 61 -6.82 -2.94 0.61
C LEU A 61 -8.28 -3.23 0.97
N LYS A 62 -8.96 -2.28 1.62
CA LYS A 62 -10.36 -2.41 2.10
C LYS A 62 -11.21 -1.20 1.72
N ILE A 63 -12.50 -1.45 1.53
CA ILE A 63 -13.52 -0.41 1.42
C ILE A 63 -14.36 -0.42 2.69
N GLU A 64 -14.39 0.70 3.42
CA GLU A 64 -15.18 0.92 4.64
C GLU A 64 -15.77 2.34 4.63
N GLU A 65 -17.06 2.49 4.91
CA GLU A 65 -17.79 3.76 4.77
C GLU A 65 -17.14 4.92 5.55
N ASN A 66 -17.08 6.10 4.93
CA ASN A 66 -16.60 7.35 5.53
C ASN A 66 -15.18 7.30 6.14
N THR A 67 -14.34 6.36 5.70
CA THR A 67 -12.97 6.26 6.18
C THR A 67 -11.96 6.55 5.08
N PHE A 68 -10.87 7.21 5.45
CA PHE A 68 -9.64 7.19 4.66
C PHE A 68 -8.48 7.07 5.64
N VAL A 69 -7.98 5.85 5.79
CA VAL A 69 -7.04 5.47 6.84
C VAL A 69 -5.92 4.62 6.26
N ILE A 70 -4.69 4.96 6.62
CA ILE A 70 -3.52 4.10 6.43
C ILE A 70 -3.04 3.70 7.80
N LYS A 71 -3.07 2.40 8.09
CA LYS A 71 -2.62 1.88 9.38
C LYS A 71 -1.72 0.68 9.19
N SER A 72 -0.96 0.37 10.21
CA SER A 72 -0.08 -0.79 10.23
C SER A 72 -0.21 -1.52 11.56
N ASP A 73 -0.02 -2.83 11.51
CA ASP A 73 0.19 -3.66 12.69
C ASP A 73 1.66 -4.10 12.76
N GLU A 74 1.94 -5.22 13.42
CA GLU A 74 3.30 -5.78 13.51
C GLU A 74 3.85 -6.34 12.18
N LYS A 75 2.97 -6.71 11.23
CA LYS A 75 3.30 -7.44 9.99
C LYS A 75 2.60 -6.93 8.73
N ASN A 76 1.51 -6.19 8.85
CA ASN A 76 0.63 -5.80 7.76
C ASN A 76 0.46 -4.29 7.70
N ILE A 77 0.20 -3.80 6.49
CA ILE A 77 -0.25 -2.44 6.22
C ILE A 77 -1.67 -2.53 5.69
N GLU A 78 -2.61 -1.80 6.28
CA GLU A 78 -3.98 -1.70 5.81
C GLU A 78 -4.22 -0.32 5.17
N LEU A 79 -4.74 -0.34 3.95
CA LEU A 79 -5.16 0.79 3.16
C LEU A 79 -6.69 0.78 3.07
N ILE A 80 -7.34 1.67 3.81
CA ILE A 80 -8.80 1.70 3.97
C ILE A 80 -9.32 3.00 3.36
N GLY A 81 -10.32 2.89 2.48
CA GLY A 81 -11.02 4.00 1.87
C GLY A 81 -12.53 3.80 1.84
N SER A 82 -13.30 4.87 1.69
CA SER A 82 -14.76 4.84 1.54
C SER A 82 -15.25 4.31 0.20
N ASP A 83 -14.40 4.36 -0.83
CA ASP A 83 -14.70 4.02 -2.21
C ASP A 83 -13.41 3.66 -2.98
N GLU A 84 -13.54 3.20 -4.23
CA GLU A 84 -12.37 2.87 -5.06
C GLU A 84 -11.39 4.05 -5.18
N LYS A 85 -11.91 5.28 -5.29
CA LYS A 85 -11.10 6.49 -5.46
C LYS A 85 -10.25 6.76 -4.23
N THR A 86 -10.82 6.69 -3.03
CA THR A 86 -10.09 6.91 -1.77
C THR A 86 -9.10 5.79 -1.48
N VAL A 87 -9.41 4.52 -1.80
CA VAL A 87 -8.42 3.44 -1.73
C VAL A 87 -7.25 3.69 -2.66
N ARG A 88 -7.52 4.21 -3.88
CA ARG A 88 -6.47 4.62 -4.81
C ARG A 88 -5.61 5.76 -4.25
N TYR A 89 -6.20 6.71 -3.53
CA TYR A 89 -5.45 7.74 -2.81
C TYR A 89 -4.59 7.17 -1.68
N ALA A 90 -5.09 6.15 -0.96
CA ALA A 90 -4.30 5.43 0.03
C ALA A 90 -3.07 4.76 -0.58
N VAL A 91 -3.23 4.12 -1.74
CA VAL A 91 -2.13 3.53 -2.51
C VAL A 91 -1.08 4.57 -2.88
N TYR A 92 -1.49 5.71 -3.45
CA TYR A 92 -0.53 6.76 -3.81
C TYR A 92 0.15 7.39 -2.60
N THR A 93 -0.56 7.61 -1.50
CA THR A 93 0.00 8.15 -0.26
C THR A 93 1.04 7.18 0.33
N LEU A 94 0.78 5.87 0.28
CA LEU A 94 1.74 4.85 0.70
C LEU A 94 2.99 4.86 -0.20
N LEU A 95 2.81 4.90 -1.53
CA LEU A 95 3.92 4.97 -2.49
C LEU A 95 4.78 6.22 -2.26
N GLU A 96 4.16 7.38 -2.01
CA GLU A 96 4.90 8.60 -1.68
C GLU A 96 5.72 8.46 -0.39
N THR A 97 5.17 7.76 0.62
CA THR A 97 5.89 7.46 1.87
C THR A 97 7.12 6.57 1.60
N PHE A 98 7.04 5.68 0.62
CA PHE A 98 8.17 4.86 0.16
C PHE A 98 9.14 5.58 -0.78
N GLY A 99 8.90 6.86 -1.08
CA GLY A 99 9.80 7.70 -1.86
C GLY A 99 9.50 7.73 -3.37
N PHE A 100 8.42 7.10 -3.82
CA PHE A 100 7.94 7.29 -5.19
C PHE A 100 7.46 8.73 -5.37
N ARG A 101 7.78 9.36 -6.51
CA ARG A 101 7.33 10.73 -6.79
C ARG A 101 6.74 10.81 -8.19
N LYS A 102 5.65 11.56 -8.32
CA LYS A 102 5.09 11.93 -9.62
C LYS A 102 5.28 13.43 -9.80
N TYR A 103 6.14 13.82 -10.75
CA TYR A 103 6.45 15.23 -10.99
C TYR A 103 5.52 15.82 -12.04
N THR A 104 5.23 15.07 -13.11
CA THR A 104 4.31 15.48 -14.17
C THR A 104 3.37 14.34 -14.55
N ALA A 105 2.51 14.56 -15.54
CA ALA A 105 1.67 13.50 -16.09
C ALA A 105 2.50 12.37 -16.74
N LYS A 106 3.71 12.68 -17.23
CA LYS A 106 4.60 11.76 -17.95
C LYS A 106 5.83 11.36 -17.14
N ASP A 107 6.30 12.25 -16.26
CA ASP A 107 7.53 12.06 -15.51
C ASP A 107 7.24 11.60 -14.09
N ASN A 108 7.74 10.42 -13.77
CA ASN A 108 7.71 9.82 -12.44
C ASN A 108 9.12 9.37 -12.03
N PHE A 109 9.38 9.41 -10.73
CA PHE A 109 10.56 8.85 -10.11
C PHE A 109 10.18 7.58 -9.36
N ILE A 110 10.80 6.49 -9.77
CA ILE A 110 10.67 5.17 -9.17
C ILE A 110 12.01 4.84 -8.50
N PRO A 111 12.06 4.75 -7.17
CA PRO A 111 13.29 4.36 -6.48
C PRO A 111 13.60 2.88 -6.73
N ASN A 112 14.89 2.53 -6.78
CA ASN A 112 15.31 1.13 -6.75
C ASN A 112 15.43 0.69 -5.28
N LEU A 113 14.54 -0.19 -4.84
CA LEU A 113 14.30 -0.54 -3.45
C LEU A 113 14.64 -2.01 -3.17
N LYS A 114 15.44 -2.24 -2.13
CA LYS A 114 15.65 -3.58 -1.55
C LYS A 114 14.69 -3.86 -0.40
N GLN A 115 14.36 -2.82 0.35
CA GLN A 115 13.45 -2.83 1.48
C GLN A 115 12.79 -1.46 1.63
N VAL A 116 11.58 -1.43 2.17
CA VAL A 116 10.92 -0.21 2.62
C VAL A 116 10.60 -0.31 4.10
N ALA A 117 10.71 0.81 4.81
CA ALA A 117 10.34 0.91 6.21
C ALA A 117 9.05 1.72 6.32
N PHE A 118 8.07 1.18 7.05
CA PHE A 118 6.84 1.87 7.41
C PHE A 118 6.72 1.92 8.94
N PRO A 119 6.16 2.96 9.58
CA PRO A 119 5.99 2.95 11.04
C PRO A 119 5.15 1.76 11.51
N LYS A 120 5.54 1.07 12.59
CA LYS A 120 4.74 -0.01 13.20
C LYS A 120 3.60 0.54 14.05
N ASN A 121 2.49 -0.20 14.14
CA ASN A 121 1.35 0.13 15.01
C ASN A 121 0.86 1.57 14.81
N SER A 122 0.93 2.06 13.58
CA SER A 122 0.59 3.44 13.24
C SER A 122 -0.84 3.52 12.72
N ASN A 123 -1.48 4.65 12.96
CA ASN A 123 -2.82 4.93 12.43
C ASN A 123 -2.83 6.37 11.92
N GLN A 124 -2.91 6.53 10.61
CA GLN A 124 -2.98 7.82 9.94
C GLN A 124 -4.36 7.98 9.32
N THR A 125 -5.18 8.83 9.94
CA THR A 125 -6.49 9.19 9.42
C THR A 125 -6.37 10.44 8.58
N TYR A 126 -6.90 10.38 7.37
CA TYR A 126 -6.87 11.47 6.42
C TYR A 126 -8.29 11.97 6.19
N LYS A 127 -8.51 13.26 6.43
CA LYS A 127 -9.75 13.94 6.06
C LYS A 127 -9.41 15.08 5.10
N PRO A 128 -10.08 15.19 3.95
CA PRO A 128 -9.86 16.33 3.09
C PRO A 128 -10.37 17.59 3.80
N PHE A 129 -9.55 18.65 3.79
CA PHE A 129 -9.97 19.96 4.30
C PHE A 129 -11.11 20.60 3.51
N PHE A 130 -11.32 20.19 2.26
CA PHE A 130 -12.35 20.69 1.36
C PHE A 130 -13.02 19.52 0.66
N GLU A 131 -14.36 19.52 0.57
CA GLU A 131 -15.14 18.45 -0.05
C GLU A 131 -14.91 18.34 -1.56
N TYR A 132 -14.71 19.49 -2.22
CA TYR A 132 -14.46 19.55 -3.66
C TYR A 132 -13.01 19.96 -3.95
N ARG A 133 -12.38 19.23 -4.88
CA ARG A 133 -11.07 19.56 -5.47
C ARG A 133 -11.19 19.34 -6.98
N ALA A 134 -11.12 20.43 -7.75
CA ALA A 134 -11.03 20.42 -9.21
C ALA A 134 -9.57 20.30 -9.67
#